data_AF-A0A164C412-F1
#
_entry.id   AF-A0A164C412-F1
#
_cell.length_a   1.000
_cell.length_b   1.000
_cell.length_c   1.000
_cell.angle_alpha   90.00
_cell.angle_beta   90.00
_cell.angle_gamma   90.00
#
_symmetry.space_group_name_H-M   'P 1'
#
loop_
_entity.id
_entity.type
_entity.pdbx_description
1 polymer ?
#
loop_
_entity_poly.entity_id
_entity_poly.type
_entity_poly.pdbx_seq_one_letter_code
_entity_poly.pdbx_strand_id
1 'polypeptide(L)'
;MDFHIVILDEFIASYPEVNWGKWKDYVREQMISQGDHWSEATLPGNDVWDCIDKHKINPLHIVQWKPVEDTLYKVSLPDHPHPFDHPL
;
A
#
# COMPACT_ATOMS: atom_id res chain seq x y z
N MET A 1 -3.96 14.47 2.72
CA MET A 1 -3.94 13.48 3.81
C MET A 1 -2.73 12.59 3.61
N ASP A 2 -2.25 11.96 4.67
CA ASP A 2 -1.13 11.04 4.59
C ASP A 2 -1.64 9.61 4.74
N PHE A 3 -1.09 8.69 3.96
CA PHE A 3 -1.48 7.28 3.95
C PHE A 3 -0.26 6.41 4.20
N HIS A 4 -0.36 5.52 5.18
CA HIS A 4 0.58 4.41 5.32
C HIS A 4 0.22 3.36 4.28
N ILE A 5 1.15 3.06 3.39
CA ILE A 5 1.05 2.00 2.40
C ILE A 5 2.06 0.92 2.77
N VAL A 6 1.62 -0.33 2.80
CA VAL A 6 2.45 -1.50 3.08
C VAL A 6 2.47 -2.39 1.83
N ILE A 7 3.67 -2.67 1.33
CA ILE A 7 3.91 -3.52 0.18
C ILE A 7 4.88 -4.65 0.54
N LEU A 8 4.98 -5.66 -0.34
CA LEU A 8 6.03 -6.66 -0.24
C LEU A 8 7.39 -6.03 -0.56
N ASP A 9 8.41 -6.41 0.20
CA ASP A 9 9.78 -5.92 0.05
C ASP A 9 10.34 -6.18 -1.36
N GLU A 10 9.89 -7.26 -2.02
CA GLU A 10 10.26 -7.57 -3.41
C GLU A 10 9.92 -6.46 -4.41
N PHE A 11 8.90 -5.64 -4.11
CA PHE A 11 8.44 -4.57 -4.98
C PHE A 11 9.01 -3.19 -4.66
N ILE A 12 9.72 -3.01 -3.53
CA ILE A 12 10.29 -1.70 -3.17
C ILE A 12 11.29 -1.22 -4.22
N ALA A 13 12.01 -2.16 -4.85
CA ALA A 13 12.99 -1.88 -5.89
C ALA A 13 12.35 -1.28 -7.14
N SER A 14 11.06 -1.53 -7.37
CA SER A 14 10.28 -0.93 -8.46
C SER A 14 9.89 0.53 -8.17
N TYR A 15 9.93 0.95 -6.90
CA TYR A 15 9.53 2.30 -6.46
C TYR A 15 10.66 2.98 -5.66
N PRO A 16 11.83 3.23 -6.28
CA PRO A 16 12.98 3.82 -5.59
C PRO A 16 12.77 5.29 -5.17
N GLU A 17 11.75 5.94 -5.74
CA GLU A 17 11.33 7.31 -5.38
C GLU A 17 10.58 7.37 -4.04
N VAL A 18 10.09 6.23 -3.56
CA VAL A 18 9.38 6.12 -2.29
C VAL A 18 10.34 5.66 -1.20
N ASN A 19 10.33 6.36 -0.06
CA ASN A 19 11.15 5.98 1.08
C ASN A 19 10.46 4.87 1.88
N TRP A 20 10.75 3.63 1.49
CA TRP A 20 10.25 2.44 2.16
C TRP A 20 11.04 2.17 3.46
N GLY A 21 10.34 2.23 4.59
CA GLY A 21 10.81 1.74 5.87
C GLY A 21 10.47 0.27 6.06
N LYS A 22 11.25 -0.43 6.89
CA LYS A 22 10.90 -1.80 7.29
C LYS A 22 9.59 -1.78 8.06
N TRP A 23 8.57 -2.48 7.56
CA TRP A 23 7.33 -2.62 8.29
C TRP A 23 7.56 -3.58 9.45
N LYS A 24 7.67 -3.00 10.63
CA LYS A 24 7.98 -3.69 11.87
C LYS A 24 7.00 -3.13 12.87
N ASP A 25 5.84 -3.79 13.02
CA ASP A 25 5.17 -3.93 14.30
C ASP A 25 3.72 -4.41 14.16
N TYR A 26 3.34 -5.23 15.14
CA TYR A 26 2.00 -5.46 15.65
C TYR A 26 1.04 -6.42 14.93
N VAL A 27 1.05 -6.55 13.60
CA VAL A 27 0.11 -7.49 12.90
C VAL A 27 0.80 -8.78 12.43
N ARG A 28 2.09 -8.91 12.72
CA ARG A 28 2.95 -10.08 12.45
C ARG A 28 2.34 -11.40 12.96
N GLU A 29 1.60 -11.34 14.07
CA GLU A 29 0.94 -12.52 14.65
C GLU A 29 -0.33 -12.95 13.90
N GLN A 30 -1.01 -12.04 13.19
CA GLN A 30 -2.24 -12.38 12.47
C GLN A 30 -1.99 -12.88 11.03
N MET A 31 -0.80 -12.63 10.47
CA MET A 31 -0.49 -12.98 9.09
C MET A 31 0.71 -13.94 9.00
N ILE A 32 0.52 -15.17 9.49
CA ILE A 32 1.54 -16.24 9.56
C ILE A 32 1.89 -16.86 8.18
N SER A 33 1.21 -16.48 7.08
CA SER A 33 1.26 -17.27 5.84
C SER A 33 2.13 -16.75 4.68
N GLN A 34 2.67 -15.53 4.68
CA GLN A 34 3.52 -15.06 3.58
C GLN A 34 4.70 -14.24 4.08
N GLY A 35 5.71 -14.95 4.60
CA GLY A 35 7.10 -14.52 4.79
C GLY A 35 7.32 -13.03 4.99
N ASP A 36 7.22 -12.57 6.24
CA ASP A 36 8.09 -11.63 6.97
C ASP A 36 8.88 -10.47 6.30
N HIS A 37 8.67 -10.15 5.03
CA HIS A 37 9.44 -9.18 4.25
C HIS A 37 8.50 -8.14 3.66
N TRP A 38 7.91 -7.32 4.52
CA TRP A 38 7.08 -6.19 4.09
C TRP A 38 7.74 -4.88 4.45
N SER A 39 7.41 -3.88 3.65
CA SER A 39 7.94 -2.55 3.77
C SER A 39 6.79 -1.56 3.73
N GLU A 40 6.89 -0.52 4.55
CA GLU A 40 5.88 0.53 4.66
C GLU A 40 6.43 1.87 4.20
N ALA A 41 5.56 2.71 3.67
CA ALA A 41 5.88 4.11 3.39
C ALA A 41 4.68 4.98 3.71
N THR A 42 4.96 6.20 4.17
CA THR A 42 3.93 7.23 4.33
C THR A 42 3.93 8.11 3.09
N LEU A 43 2.82 8.10 2.35
CA LEU A 43 2.65 8.85 1.12
C LEU A 43 1.57 9.92 1.27
N PRO A 44 1.84 11.17 0.88
CA PRO A 44 0.85 12.23 0.90
C PRO A 44 0.00 12.21 -0.38
N GLY A 45 -1.32 12.30 -0.22
CA GLY A 45 -2.24 12.45 -1.35
C GLY A 45 -3.65 12.81 -0.88
N ASN A 46 -4.55 12.97 -1.85
CA ASN A 46 -5.93 13.30 -1.53
C ASN A 46 -6.68 12.05 -1.05
N ASP A 47 -6.43 10.92 -1.72
CA ASP A 47 -7.01 9.61 -1.48
C ASP A 47 -5.92 8.53 -1.68
N VAL A 48 -6.15 7.32 -1.16
CA VAL A 48 -5.20 6.22 -1.33
C VAL A 48 -4.91 5.94 -2.82
N TRP A 49 -5.92 6.02 -3.68
CA TRP A 49 -5.78 5.84 -5.13
C TRP A 49 -4.95 6.94 -5.77
N ASP A 50 -5.12 8.19 -5.33
CA ASP A 50 -4.33 9.34 -5.80
C ASP A 50 -2.86 9.17 -5.42
N CYS A 51 -2.56 8.72 -4.18
CA CYS A 51 -1.19 8.39 -3.79
C CYS A 51 -0.57 7.31 -4.68
N ILE A 52 -1.32 6.23 -4.90
CA ILE A 52 -0.87 5.07 -5.66
C ILE A 52 -0.60 5.45 -7.12
N ASP A 53 -1.54 6.15 -7.77
CA ASP A 53 -1.40 6.60 -9.15
C ASP A 53 -0.23 7.58 -9.32
N LYS A 54 -0.14 8.56 -8.42
CA LYS A 54 0.92 9.58 -8.44
C LYS A 54 2.31 8.99 -8.31
N HIS A 55 2.46 7.97 -7.47
CA HIS A 55 3.71 7.23 -7.27
C HIS A 55 3.83 5.99 -8.18
N LYS A 56 2.87 5.80 -9.10
CA LYS A 56 2.76 4.66 -10.02
C LYS A 56 2.90 3.31 -9.33
N ILE A 57 2.44 3.23 -8.08
CA ILE A 57 2.43 2.00 -7.31
C ILE A 57 1.35 1.11 -7.90
N ASN A 58 1.65 -0.17 -8.09
CA ASN A 58 0.64 -1.13 -8.48
C ASN A 58 -0.24 -1.45 -7.27
N PRO A 59 -1.57 -1.24 -7.31
CA PRO A 59 -2.46 -1.57 -6.20
C PRO A 59 -2.41 -3.06 -5.82
N LEU A 60 -2.07 -3.95 -6.77
CA LEU A 60 -1.89 -5.38 -6.51
C LEU A 60 -0.68 -5.69 -5.62
N HIS A 61 0.29 -4.79 -5.54
CA HIS A 61 1.48 -4.96 -4.70
C HIS A 61 1.23 -4.48 -3.25
N ILE A 62 0.07 -3.84 -3.02
CA ILE A 62 -0.30 -3.29 -1.72
C ILE A 62 -0.97 -4.39 -0.92
N VAL A 63 -0.28 -4.78 0.14
CA VAL A 63 -0.77 -5.76 1.10
C VAL A 63 -1.79 -5.09 2.01
N GLN A 64 -1.43 -3.92 2.54
CA GLN A 64 -2.27 -3.15 3.46
C GLN A 64 -2.06 -1.65 3.25
N TRP A 65 -3.08 -0.89 3.60
CA TRP A 65 -2.97 0.56 3.67
C TRP A 65 -3.87 1.13 4.75
N LYS A 66 -3.53 2.31 5.26
CA LYS A 66 -4.43 3.10 6.11
C LYS A 66 -4.14 4.58 5.99
N PRO A 67 -5.15 5.44 6.16
CA PRO A 67 -4.90 6.83 6.49
C PRO A 67 -4.07 6.92 7.78
N VAL A 68 -3.16 7.90 7.88
CA VAL A 68 -2.43 8.21 9.12
C VAL A 68 -3.41 8.53 10.25
N GLU A 69 -4.50 9.22 9.91
CA GLU A 69 -5.58 9.60 10.84
C GLU A 69 -6.43 8.41 11.30
N ASP A 70 -6.33 7.26 10.62
CA ASP A 70 -7.08 6.05 10.94
C ASP A 70 -6.23 5.04 11.72
N THR A 71 -6.91 4.25 12.55
CA THR A 71 -6.30 3.22 13.39
C THR A 71 -6.45 1.82 12.80
N LEU A 72 -7.36 1.63 11.84
CA LEU A 72 -7.61 0.33 11.21
C LEU A 72 -6.88 0.22 9.87
N TYR A 73 -6.02 -0.79 9.77
CA TYR A 73 -5.45 -1.20 8.49
C TYR A 73 -6.52 -1.81 7.60
N LYS A 74 -6.64 -1.29 6.37
CA LYS A 74 -7.44 -1.88 5.31
C LYS A 74 -6.55 -2.83 4.53
N VAL A 75 -6.98 -4.08 4.43
CA VAL A 75 -6.34 -5.10 3.59
C VAL A 75 -6.70 -4.82 2.14
N SER A 76 -5.74 -5.04 1.24
CA SER A 76 -5.80 -5.03 -0.23
C SER A 76 -6.94 -4.22 -0.86
N LEU A 77 -6.58 -3.25 -1.70
CA LEU A 77 -7.58 -2.65 -2.56
C LEU A 77 -8.21 -3.76 -3.42
N PRO A 78 -9.55 -3.83 -3.52
CA PRO A 78 -10.16 -4.74 -4.48
C PRO A 78 -9.55 -4.47 -5.86
N ASP A 79 -9.50 -5.49 -6.72
CA ASP A 79 -9.33 -5.33 -8.17
C ASP A 79 -10.54 -4.49 -8.65
N HIS A 80 -10.49 -3.21 -8.37
CA HIS A 80 -11.55 -2.29 -8.71
C HIS A 80 -11.32 -2.03 -10.19
N PRO A 81 -12.27 -2.35 -11.07
CA PRO A 81 -12.23 -1.76 -12.40
C PRO A 81 -12.11 -0.26 -12.15
N HIS A 82 -11.03 0.35 -12.62
CA HIS A 82 -10.81 1.80 -12.52
C HIS A 82 -12.16 2.45 -12.93
N PRO A 83 -12.64 3.51 -12.26
CA PRO A 83 -13.86 4.20 -12.73
C PRO A 83 -13.74 4.74 -14.18
N PHE A 84 -12.56 4.64 -14.79
CA PHE A 84 -12.26 4.93 -16.19
C PHE A 84 -12.11 3.69 -17.09
N ASP A 85 -12.25 2.47 -16.55
CA ASP A 85 -12.19 1.21 -17.28
C ASP A 85 -13.58 0.76 -17.79
N HIS A 86 -14.54 1.69 -17.89
CA HIS A 86 -15.78 1.41 -18.61
C HIS A 86 -15.46 1.29 -20.11
N PRO A 87 -15.67 0.12 -20.74
CA PRO A 87 -15.59 0.03 -22.18
C PRO A 87 -16.77 0.84 -22.77
N LEU A 88 -16.44 1.78 -23.66
CA LEU A 88 -17.38 2.40 -24.59
C LEU A 88 -17.92 1.36 -25.58
#